data_AF-A0A0D0SJX5-F1
#
_entry.id   AF-A0A0D0SJX5-F1
#
_cell.length_a   1.000
_cell.length_b   1.000
_cell.length_c   1.000
_cell.angle_alpha   90.00
_cell.angle_beta   90.00
_cell.angle_gamma   90.00
#
_symmetry.space_group_name_H-M   'P 1'
#
loop_
_entity.id
_entity.type
_entity.pdbx_description
1 polymer ?
#
loop_
_entity_poly.entity_id
_entity_poly.type
_entity_poly.pdbx_seq_one_letter_code
_entity_poly.pdbx_strand_id
1 'polypeptide(L)'
;MENSTVVENTILELSKAQPNNNNSNNTNLSNINPILSEDEKRFDEYAVYLNYFYEQLEIEAVKLDYPFKTELIDSILELIVEVMCSSREKIRIASDDKPIGIVKSRFMKLTSEHIKFVIDRFAETTTKISNMKQYLLATIFNAPTTIDGYYDNLVRHDMAEGRV
;
A
#
# COMPACT_ATOMS: atom_id res chain seq x y z
N MET A 1 -5.14 -15.13 65.33
CA MET A 1 -3.96 -14.70 66.11
C MET A 1 -2.75 -15.12 65.28
N GLU A 2 -2.41 -14.42 64.20
CA GLU A 2 -1.68 -13.13 64.12
C GLU A 2 -0.24 -13.17 64.66
N ASN A 3 0.69 -12.85 63.75
CA ASN A 3 1.92 -12.05 63.91
C ASN A 3 3.18 -12.79 64.42
N SER A 4 4.42 -12.56 63.98
CA SER A 4 5.04 -11.60 63.03
C SER A 4 6.58 -11.77 63.11
N THR A 5 7.31 -11.65 61.98
CA THR A 5 8.63 -10.94 61.78
C THR A 5 9.88 -11.34 62.62
N VAL A 6 11.16 -11.23 62.23
CA VAL A 6 11.92 -10.58 61.13
C VAL A 6 13.41 -11.01 61.22
N VAL A 7 14.04 -11.18 60.05
CA VAL A 7 15.43 -10.87 59.59
C VAL A 7 16.63 -10.94 60.56
N GLU A 8 17.69 -11.64 60.11
CA GLU A 8 19.08 -11.18 60.28
C GLU A 8 19.84 -11.22 58.93
N ASN A 9 20.37 -10.07 58.55
CA ASN A 9 21.36 -9.87 57.49
C ASN A 9 22.76 -10.08 58.09
N THR A 10 23.69 -10.72 57.37
CA THR A 10 25.13 -10.48 57.59
C THR A 10 25.91 -10.59 56.29
N ILE A 11 26.72 -9.57 56.06
CA ILE A 11 27.51 -9.21 54.87
C ILE A 11 28.91 -9.82 54.97
N LEU A 12 29.46 -10.42 53.91
CA LEU A 12 30.91 -10.63 53.65
C LEU A 12 31.04 -11.34 52.28
N GLU A 13 31.94 -11.07 51.35
CA GLU A 13 32.91 -10.00 51.12
C GLU A 13 33.29 -10.09 49.63
N LEU A 14 33.41 -8.92 49.03
CA LEU A 14 34.20 -8.56 47.86
C LEU A 14 35.32 -9.54 47.43
N SER A 15 35.20 -10.14 46.24
CA SER A 15 36.37 -10.44 45.41
C SER A 15 36.19 -9.83 44.01
N LYS A 16 36.88 -8.72 43.77
CA LYS A 16 37.05 -8.14 42.43
C LYS A 16 38.02 -9.01 41.63
N ALA A 17 37.58 -9.51 40.48
CA ALA A 17 38.45 -9.83 39.35
C ALA A 17 37.90 -9.10 38.12
N GLN A 18 38.62 -8.07 37.67
CA GLN A 18 38.46 -7.50 36.32
C GLN A 18 39.42 -8.22 35.36
N PRO A 19 39.34 -7.99 34.04
CA PRO A 19 38.22 -8.21 33.14
C PRO A 19 38.66 -9.20 32.05
N ASN A 20 37.76 -10.01 31.49
CA ASN A 20 38.03 -10.58 30.16
C ASN A 20 37.05 -9.97 29.17
N ASN A 21 37.61 -9.15 28.29
CA ASN A 21 36.93 -8.40 27.26
C ASN A 21 36.53 -9.37 26.14
N ASN A 22 35.27 -9.79 26.14
CA ASN A 22 34.58 -10.21 24.93
C ASN A 22 33.29 -9.40 24.79
N ASN A 23 33.45 -8.20 24.20
CA ASN A 23 32.41 -7.42 23.54
C ASN A 23 30.97 -7.68 24.04
N SER A 24 30.62 -6.98 25.12
CA SER A 24 29.25 -6.57 25.48
C SER A 24 28.47 -6.28 24.19
N ASN A 25 27.25 -6.77 23.96
CA ASN A 25 26.09 -6.59 24.82
C ASN A 25 24.93 -7.51 24.39
N ASN A 26 24.75 -8.61 25.12
CA ASN A 26 23.42 -9.12 25.43
C ASN A 26 22.79 -8.16 26.44
N THR A 27 21.87 -7.29 26.01
CA THR A 27 20.64 -6.89 26.73
C THR A 27 20.01 -5.70 26.03
N ASN A 28 18.97 -5.95 25.25
CA ASN A 28 17.63 -5.55 25.68
C ASN A 28 16.64 -6.07 24.65
N LEU A 29 15.96 -7.14 25.01
CA LEU A 29 14.54 -7.26 24.70
C LEU A 29 13.84 -6.11 25.45
N SER A 30 14.11 -4.86 25.05
CA SER A 30 13.43 -3.69 25.58
C SER A 30 12.03 -3.77 25.02
N ASN A 31 11.21 -4.41 25.83
CA ASN A 31 9.79 -4.23 25.97
C ASN A 31 9.43 -2.74 25.79
N ILE A 32 9.28 -2.32 24.54
CA ILE A 32 8.62 -1.10 24.13
C ILE A 32 7.67 -1.58 23.04
N ASN A 33 6.51 -2.07 23.44
CA ASN A 33 5.33 -1.71 22.67
C ASN A 33 5.10 -0.24 23.04
N PRO A 34 5.45 0.74 22.20
CA PRO A 34 4.73 1.99 22.32
C PRO A 34 3.29 1.58 21.98
N ILE A 35 2.35 1.94 22.84
CA ILE A 35 0.94 1.93 22.45
C ILE A 35 0.87 2.98 21.34
N LEU A 36 1.21 2.58 20.11
CA LEU A 36 1.10 3.44 18.94
C LEU A 36 -0.38 3.75 18.81
N SER A 37 -0.66 5.04 18.68
CA SER A 37 -2.00 5.50 18.36
C SER A 37 -2.49 4.80 17.08
N GLU A 38 -3.82 4.68 16.94
CA GLU A 38 -4.39 4.12 15.71
C GLU A 38 -3.97 4.93 14.48
N ASP A 39 -3.77 6.24 14.66
CA ASP A 39 -3.30 7.16 13.61
C ASP A 39 -1.85 6.89 13.20
N GLU A 40 -0.94 6.65 14.16
CA GLU A 40 0.45 6.26 13.85
C GLU A 40 0.51 4.93 13.11
N LYS A 41 -0.29 3.93 13.51
CA LYS A 41 -0.35 2.65 12.80
C LYS A 41 -0.88 2.80 11.37
N ARG A 42 -1.88 3.65 11.16
CA ARG A 42 -2.43 3.94 9.82
C ARG A 42 -1.43 4.69 8.96
N PHE A 43 -0.65 5.59 9.54
CA PHE A 43 0.42 6.29 8.84
C PHE A 43 1.51 5.32 8.39
N ASP A 44 1.94 4.42 9.28
CA ASP A 44 2.92 3.38 8.95
C ASP A 44 2.39 2.44 7.85
N GLU A 45 1.14 2.00 7.94
CA GLU A 45 0.50 1.17 6.91
C GLU A 45 0.42 1.89 5.55
N TYR A 46 0.06 3.17 5.56
CA TYR A 46 0.03 4.01 4.35
C TYR A 46 1.41 4.11 3.70
N ALA A 47 2.45 4.41 4.48
CA ALA A 47 3.81 4.52 3.97
C ALA A 47 4.32 3.18 3.38
N VAL A 48 4.00 2.06 4.03
CA VAL A 48 4.35 0.72 3.53
C VAL A 48 3.68 0.45 2.18
N TYR A 49 2.37 0.68 2.07
CA TYR A 49 1.66 0.46 0.80
C TYR A 49 2.10 1.44 -0.28
N LEU A 50 2.33 2.72 0.07
CA LEU A 50 2.82 3.71 -0.87
C LEU A 50 4.14 3.26 -1.48
N ASN A 51 5.13 2.90 -0.65
CA ASN A 51 6.43 2.44 -1.14
C ASN A 51 6.31 1.15 -1.96
N TYR A 52 5.49 0.19 -1.50
CA TYR A 52 5.27 -1.06 -2.23
C TYR A 52 4.71 -0.82 -3.65
N PHE A 53 3.64 -0.02 -3.77
CA PHE A 53 3.02 0.25 -5.07
C PHE A 53 3.83 1.21 -5.92
N TYR A 54 4.62 2.11 -5.32
CA TYR A 54 5.53 2.98 -6.06
C TYR A 54 6.51 2.15 -6.91
N GLU A 55 7.13 1.16 -6.27
CA GLU A 55 8.08 0.24 -6.89
C GLU A 55 7.38 -0.75 -7.81
N GLN A 56 6.34 -1.45 -7.32
CA GLN A 56 5.67 -2.52 -8.05
C GLN A 56 4.97 -2.04 -9.33
N LEU A 57 4.51 -0.79 -9.36
CA LEU A 57 3.87 -0.18 -10.53
C LEU A 57 4.84 0.66 -11.37
N GLU A 58 6.13 0.66 -11.00
CA GLU A 58 7.20 1.38 -11.70
C GLU A 58 6.84 2.86 -11.94
N ILE A 59 6.36 3.55 -10.90
CA ILE A 59 5.74 4.87 -11.04
C ILE A 59 6.68 5.89 -11.70
N GLU A 60 7.98 5.84 -11.40
CA GLU A 60 8.98 6.68 -12.07
C GLU A 60 9.02 6.43 -13.59
N ALA A 61 9.05 5.17 -14.02
CA ALA A 61 9.07 4.83 -15.44
C ALA A 61 7.77 5.27 -16.12
N VAL A 62 6.62 5.09 -15.48
CA VAL A 62 5.32 5.56 -16.00
C VAL A 62 5.31 7.10 -16.13
N LYS A 63 5.90 7.84 -15.19
CA LYS A 63 6.04 9.30 -15.29
C LYS A 63 6.95 9.74 -16.44
N LEU A 64 8.00 8.98 -16.74
CA LEU A 64 8.86 9.24 -17.89
C LEU A 64 8.13 9.03 -19.22
N ASP A 65 7.26 8.01 -19.29
CA ASP A 65 6.44 7.75 -20.48
C ASP A 65 5.32 8.81 -20.66
N TYR A 66 4.82 9.39 -19.55
CA TYR A 66 3.74 10.38 -19.55
C TYR A 66 4.12 11.67 -18.79
N PRO A 67 5.10 12.46 -19.28
CA PRO A 67 5.66 13.58 -18.54
C PRO A 67 4.66 14.71 -18.24
N PHE A 68 3.57 14.81 -19.00
CA PHE A 68 2.52 15.81 -18.80
C PHE A 68 1.34 15.30 -17.96
N LYS A 69 1.43 14.09 -17.39
CA LYS A 69 0.35 13.46 -16.61
C LYS A 69 0.80 13.06 -15.20
N THR A 70 1.92 13.59 -14.72
CA THR A 70 2.49 13.27 -13.39
C THR A 70 1.47 13.44 -12.26
N GLU A 71 0.73 14.54 -12.23
CA GLU A 71 -0.31 14.79 -11.21
C GLU A 71 -1.42 13.73 -11.21
N LEU A 72 -1.82 13.26 -12.40
CA LEU A 72 -2.81 12.19 -12.54
C LEU A 72 -2.23 10.86 -12.05
N ILE A 73 -0.97 10.57 -12.39
CA ILE A 73 -0.27 9.36 -11.93
C ILE A 73 -0.18 9.33 -10.41
N ASP A 74 0.20 10.45 -9.79
CA ASP A 74 0.25 10.59 -8.34
C ASP A 74 -1.13 10.40 -7.71
N SER A 75 -2.18 10.97 -8.31
CA SER A 75 -3.57 10.79 -7.86
C SER A 75 -4.04 9.34 -7.96
N ILE A 76 -3.63 8.61 -9.01
CA ILE A 76 -3.95 7.18 -9.19
C ILE A 76 -3.25 6.36 -8.10
N LEU A 77 -1.97 6.62 -7.84
CA LEU A 77 -1.22 5.92 -6.80
C LEU A 77 -1.83 6.17 -5.41
N GLU A 78 -2.14 7.42 -5.08
CA GLU A 78 -2.77 7.78 -3.81
C GLU A 78 -4.11 7.05 -3.63
N LEU A 79 -4.93 6.98 -4.69
CA LEU A 79 -6.19 6.25 -4.67
C LEU A 79 -6.00 4.75 -4.45
N ILE A 80 -4.97 4.15 -5.06
CA ILE A 80 -4.62 2.74 -4.84
C ILE A 80 -4.28 2.53 -3.36
N VAL A 81 -3.39 3.36 -2.80
CA VAL A 81 -2.99 3.25 -1.40
C VAL A 81 -4.18 3.46 -0.45
N GLU A 82 -5.05 4.42 -0.72
CA GLU A 82 -6.26 4.66 0.07
C GLU A 82 -7.18 3.43 0.12
N VAL A 83 -7.35 2.74 -1.01
CA VAL A 83 -8.12 1.49 -1.06
C VAL A 83 -7.45 0.40 -0.21
N MET A 84 -6.12 0.32 -0.27
CA MET A 84 -5.35 -0.69 0.46
C MET A 84 -5.31 -0.45 1.97
N CYS A 85 -5.35 0.80 2.41
CA CYS A 85 -5.49 1.18 3.83
C CYS A 85 -6.94 1.21 4.33
N SER A 86 -7.92 0.93 3.46
CA SER A 86 -9.32 1.03 3.86
C SER A 86 -9.68 -0.02 4.90
N SER A 87 -10.33 0.43 5.99
CA SER A 87 -10.92 -0.40 7.03
C SER A 87 -12.42 -0.65 6.83
N ARG A 88 -12.99 -0.23 5.69
CA ARG A 88 -14.40 -0.47 5.35
C ARG A 88 -14.63 -1.94 5.01
N GLU A 89 -15.79 -2.49 5.34
CA GLU A 89 -16.15 -3.86 4.94
C GLU A 89 -16.39 -4.00 3.43
N LYS A 90 -16.93 -2.95 2.81
CA LYS A 90 -17.28 -2.91 1.37
C LYS A 90 -16.95 -1.56 0.77
N ILE A 91 -16.66 -1.57 -0.53
CA ILE A 91 -16.50 -0.37 -1.36
C ILE A 91 -17.45 -0.46 -2.55
N ARG A 92 -18.11 0.65 -2.86
CA ARG A 92 -18.95 0.79 -4.05
C ARG A 92 -18.08 0.94 -5.30
N ILE A 93 -18.18 0.00 -6.24
CA ILE A 93 -17.48 -0.01 -7.52
C ILE A 93 -18.52 -0.14 -8.63
N ALA A 94 -18.61 0.84 -9.54
CA ALA A 94 -19.54 0.83 -10.67
C ALA A 94 -20.99 0.47 -10.27
N SER A 95 -21.51 1.11 -9.22
CA SER A 95 -22.84 0.89 -8.62
C SER A 95 -23.03 -0.39 -7.79
N ASP A 96 -22.04 -1.29 -7.72
CA ASP A 96 -22.08 -2.50 -6.89
C ASP A 96 -21.25 -2.37 -5.61
N ASP A 97 -21.78 -2.82 -4.47
CA ASP A 97 -21.00 -2.92 -3.23
C ASP A 97 -20.17 -4.22 -3.22
N LYS A 98 -18.85 -4.07 -3.29
CA LYS A 98 -17.91 -5.21 -3.33
C LYS A 98 -17.18 -5.36 -1.99
N PRO A 99 -17.03 -6.60 -1.46
CA PRO A 99 -16.24 -6.86 -0.27
C PRO A 99 -14.80 -6.34 -0.40
N ILE A 100 -14.30 -5.65 0.63
CA ILE A 100 -12.98 -5.02 0.59
C ILE A 100 -11.86 -6.00 0.27
N GLY A 101 -11.93 -7.24 0.78
CA GLY A 101 -10.91 -8.27 0.51
C GLY A 101 -10.81 -8.62 -0.98
N ILE A 102 -11.93 -8.63 -1.70
CA ILE A 102 -11.94 -8.86 -3.16
C ILE A 102 -11.32 -7.68 -3.89
N VAL A 103 -11.64 -6.45 -3.45
CA VAL A 103 -11.09 -5.23 -4.04
C VAL A 103 -9.58 -5.18 -3.84
N LYS A 104 -9.08 -5.35 -2.60
CA LYS A 104 -7.64 -5.40 -2.30
C LYS A 104 -6.94 -6.51 -3.07
N SER A 105 -7.51 -7.72 -3.13
CA SER A 105 -6.95 -8.82 -3.91
C SER A 105 -6.81 -8.49 -5.40
N ARG A 106 -7.73 -7.68 -5.96
CA ARG A 106 -7.64 -7.23 -7.34
C ARG A 106 -6.59 -6.14 -7.53
N PHE A 107 -6.50 -5.20 -6.60
CA PHE A 107 -5.51 -4.12 -6.62
C PHE A 107 -4.08 -4.66 -6.50
N MET A 108 -3.88 -5.75 -5.75
CA MET A 108 -2.60 -6.46 -5.68
C MET A 108 -2.16 -7.10 -7.00
N LYS A 109 -3.02 -7.16 -8.02
CA LYS A 109 -2.67 -7.66 -9.36
C LYS A 109 -2.29 -6.55 -10.34
N LEU A 110 -2.30 -5.30 -9.90
CA LEU A 110 -1.94 -4.17 -10.74
C LEU A 110 -0.46 -4.24 -11.14
N THR A 111 -0.19 -3.74 -12.33
CA THR A 111 1.13 -3.63 -12.94
C THR A 111 1.23 -2.27 -13.59
N SER A 112 2.43 -1.85 -13.98
CA SER A 112 2.66 -0.60 -14.71
C SER A 112 1.78 -0.49 -15.97
N GLU A 113 1.57 -1.58 -16.72
CA GLU A 113 0.67 -1.61 -17.89
C GLU A 113 -0.78 -1.26 -17.57
N HIS A 114 -1.30 -1.74 -16.43
CA HIS A 114 -2.65 -1.37 -15.98
C HIS A 114 -2.77 0.12 -15.67
N ILE A 115 -1.71 0.73 -15.13
CA ILE A 115 -1.68 2.17 -14.85
C ILE A 115 -1.69 2.96 -16.15
N LYS A 116 -0.86 2.58 -17.13
CA LYS A 116 -0.83 3.19 -18.47
C LYS A 116 -2.21 3.13 -19.14
N PHE A 117 -2.86 1.96 -19.11
CA PHE A 117 -4.22 1.79 -19.60
C PHE A 117 -5.24 2.74 -18.92
N VAL A 118 -5.15 2.91 -17.59
CA VAL A 118 -6.03 3.84 -16.85
C VAL A 118 -5.79 5.29 -17.29
N ILE A 119 -4.54 5.70 -17.50
CA ILE A 119 -4.18 7.04 -17.97
C ILE A 119 -4.75 7.29 -19.37
N ASP A 120 -4.57 6.35 -20.29
CA ASP A 120 -5.08 6.45 -21.66
C ASP A 120 -6.61 6.56 -21.67
N ARG A 121 -7.29 5.71 -20.90
CA ARG A 121 -8.76 5.76 -20.72
C ARG A 121 -9.23 7.08 -20.13
N PHE A 122 -8.47 7.64 -19.20
CA PHE A 122 -8.80 8.93 -18.62
C PHE A 122 -8.68 10.06 -19.65
N ALA A 123 -7.64 10.02 -20.49
CA ALA A 123 -7.41 11.03 -21.54
C ALA A 123 -8.46 11.00 -22.65
N GLU A 124 -8.97 9.82 -23.01
CA GLU A 124 -10.01 9.64 -24.03
C GLU A 124 -11.42 10.01 -23.57
N THR A 125 -11.62 10.23 -22.26
CA THR A 125 -12.96 10.51 -21.74
C THR A 125 -13.41 11.91 -22.15
N THR A 126 -14.33 11.98 -23.13
CA THR A 126 -14.88 13.24 -23.67
C THR A 126 -16.07 13.78 -22.89
N THR A 127 -16.64 12.98 -21.98
CA THR A 127 -17.76 13.37 -21.12
C THR A 127 -17.27 13.99 -19.82
N LYS A 128 -17.94 15.06 -19.37
CA LYS A 128 -17.66 15.66 -18.06
C LYS A 128 -17.90 14.65 -16.94
N ILE A 129 -16.83 14.18 -16.31
CA ILE A 129 -16.91 13.28 -15.16
C ILE A 129 -17.30 14.10 -13.93
N SER A 130 -18.52 13.89 -13.41
CA SER A 130 -19.00 14.58 -12.21
C SER A 130 -18.32 14.08 -10.93
N ASN A 131 -17.90 12.82 -10.90
CA ASN A 131 -17.16 12.19 -9.80
C ASN A 131 -15.94 11.43 -10.33
N MET A 132 -14.83 12.16 -10.48
CA MET A 132 -13.59 11.65 -11.05
C MET A 132 -13.01 10.46 -10.30
N LYS A 133 -13.08 10.49 -8.96
CA LYS A 133 -12.55 9.43 -8.10
C LYS A 133 -13.31 8.11 -8.29
N GLN A 134 -14.63 8.14 -8.39
CA GLN A 134 -15.41 6.92 -8.66
C GLN A 134 -15.14 6.35 -10.05
N TYR A 135 -14.94 7.20 -11.05
CA TYR A 135 -14.54 6.76 -12.39
C TYR A 135 -13.18 6.04 -12.34
N LEU A 136 -12.14 6.70 -11.82
CA LEU A 136 -10.80 6.10 -11.70
C LEU A 136 -10.84 4.80 -10.90
N LEU A 137 -11.55 4.78 -9.77
CA LEU A 137 -11.69 3.59 -8.94
C LEU A 137 -12.31 2.41 -9.71
N ALA A 138 -13.35 2.66 -10.51
CA ALA A 138 -13.95 1.65 -11.36
C ALA A 138 -13.00 1.18 -12.48
N THR A 139 -12.31 2.10 -13.14
CA THR A 139 -11.36 1.79 -14.21
C THR A 139 -10.18 0.97 -13.70
N ILE A 140 -9.58 1.38 -12.58
CA ILE A 140 -8.46 0.66 -11.93
C ILE A 140 -8.89 -0.75 -11.51
N PHE A 141 -10.07 -0.88 -10.89
CA PHE A 141 -10.59 -2.19 -10.48
C PHE A 141 -10.81 -3.13 -11.67
N ASN A 142 -11.24 -2.61 -12.82
CA ASN A 142 -11.50 -3.41 -14.00
C ASN A 142 -10.25 -3.69 -14.84
N ALA A 143 -9.22 -2.85 -14.77
CA ALA A 143 -8.04 -2.92 -15.62
C ALA A 143 -7.41 -4.33 -15.71
N PRO A 144 -7.17 -5.07 -14.60
CA PRO A 144 -6.62 -6.43 -14.65
C PRO A 144 -7.46 -7.49 -15.37
N THR A 145 -8.72 -7.18 -15.68
CA THR A 145 -9.64 -8.10 -16.35
C THR A 145 -10.05 -7.65 -17.74
N THR A 146 -9.74 -6.40 -18.12
CA THR A 146 -10.21 -5.80 -19.38
C THR A 146 -9.09 -5.40 -20.32
N ILE A 147 -7.84 -5.31 -19.84
CA ILE A 147 -6.73 -4.80 -20.64
C ILE A 147 -6.43 -5.68 -21.86
N ASP A 148 -6.44 -7.00 -21.70
CA ASP A 148 -6.17 -7.96 -22.79
C ASP A 148 -7.23 -7.82 -23.90
N GLY A 149 -8.51 -7.84 -23.51
CA GLY A 149 -9.61 -7.67 -24.46
C GLY A 149 -9.63 -6.29 -25.12
N TYR A 150 -9.10 -5.26 -24.46
CA TYR A 150 -8.98 -3.94 -25.05
C TYR A 150 -7.93 -3.91 -26.17
N TYR A 151 -6.72 -4.42 -25.92
CA TYR A 151 -5.67 -4.42 -26.94
C TYR A 151 -6.04 -5.31 -28.14
N ASP A 152 -6.68 -6.46 -27.90
CA ASP A 152 -7.22 -7.31 -28.97
C ASP A 152 -8.23 -6.56 -29.86
N ASN A 153 -9.13 -5.77 -29.25
CA ASN A 153 -10.11 -4.98 -29.98
C ASN A 153 -9.45 -3.83 -30.74
N LEU A 154 -8.46 -3.16 -30.16
CA LEU A 154 -7.74 -2.06 -30.81
C LEU A 154 -7.02 -2.54 -32.08
N VAL A 155 -6.29 -3.65 -32.00
CA VAL A 155 -5.60 -4.24 -33.16
C VAL A 155 -6.61 -4.61 -34.25
N ARG A 156 -7.74 -5.22 -33.89
CA ARG A 156 -8.79 -5.57 -34.87
C ARG A 156 -9.41 -4.33 -35.52
N HIS A 157 -9.61 -3.27 -34.74
CA HIS A 157 -10.15 -2.01 -35.24
C HIS A 157 -9.19 -1.34 -36.22
N ASP A 158 -7.90 -1.24 -35.88
CA ASP A 158 -6.89 -0.68 -36.76
C ASP A 158 -6.70 -1.50 -38.05
N MET A 159 -6.79 -2.84 -37.95
CA MET A 159 -6.82 -3.72 -39.12
C MET A 159 -8.05 -3.47 -40.01
N ALA A 160 -9.22 -3.27 -39.41
CA ALA A 160 -10.46 -2.98 -40.14
C ALA A 160 -10.45 -1.59 -40.80
N GLU A 161 -9.77 -0.62 -40.19
CA GLU A 161 -9.61 0.74 -40.72
C GLU A 161 -8.38 0.90 -41.64
N GLY A 162 -7.60 -0.16 -41.85
CA GLY A 162 -6.44 -0.18 -42.74
C GLY A 162 -5.24 0.65 -42.25
N ARG A 163 -5.06 0.76 -40.92
CA ARG A 163 -3.99 1.54 -40.27
C ARG A 163 -2.76 0.72 -39.84
N VAL A 164 -2.63 -0.51 -40.36
CA VAL A 164 -1.54 -1.45 -40.06
C VAL A 164 -0.52 -1.57 -41.20
#